data_AF-A0A374ULC9-F1
#
_entry.id   AF-A0A374ULC9-F1
#
_cell.length_a   1.000
_cell.length_b   1.000
_cell.length_c   1.000
_cell.angle_alpha   90.00
_cell.angle_beta   90.00
_cell.angle_gamma   90.00
#
_symmetry.space_group_name_H-M   'P 1'
#
loop_
_entity.id
_entity.type
_entity.pdbx_description
1 polymer ?
#
loop_
_entity_poly.entity_id
_entity_poly.type
_entity_poly.pdbx_seq_one_letter_code
_entity_poly.pdbx_strand_id
1 'polypeptide(L)'
;MCTESHIYGRSISVKDILNLIKNKSKFYSIGNISEENIKEAELILNIRFASDYRMIIKEYGAVTFSGHELTGICNSKRLNVVDVTKEERKYNKVPEDWYVIEQANIDDIVIWQDTNGAVYQTMPNKKPIKLCNSLLEYIDF
;
A
#
# COMPACT_ATOMS: atom_id res chain seq x y z
N MET A 1 -19.99 8.71 8.99
CA MET A 1 -20.01 9.46 7.72
C MET A 1 -18.85 8.92 6.89
N CYS A 2 -19.11 7.93 6.05
CA CYS A 2 -18.13 7.39 5.13
C CYS A 2 -18.12 8.29 3.89
N THR A 3 -16.98 8.88 3.58
CA THR A 3 -16.79 9.73 2.40
C THR A 3 -16.55 8.83 1.18
N GLU A 4 -17.54 8.75 0.29
CA GLU A 4 -17.44 8.06 -1.00
C GLU A 4 -16.60 8.90 -1.98
N SER A 5 -15.42 8.42 -2.36
CA SER A 5 -14.65 8.96 -3.48
C SER A 5 -15.13 8.33 -4.79
N HIS A 6 -15.44 9.18 -5.77
CA HIS A 6 -16.04 8.81 -7.05
C HIS A 6 -14.98 8.55 -8.12
N ILE A 7 -14.88 7.31 -8.59
CA ILE A 7 -14.20 6.96 -9.84
C ILE A 7 -15.13 5.99 -10.63
N TYR A 8 -15.38 6.26 -11.92
CA TYR A 8 -16.10 5.41 -12.90
C TYR A 8 -17.63 5.16 -12.77
N GLY A 9 -18.40 6.04 -12.13
CA GLY A 9 -19.87 5.97 -12.21
C GLY A 9 -20.52 4.75 -11.54
N ARG A 10 -19.74 4.00 -10.74
CA ARG A 10 -20.21 2.95 -9.85
C ARG A 10 -19.53 3.16 -8.50
N SER A 11 -20.32 3.35 -7.44
CA SER A 11 -19.81 3.40 -6.07
C SER A 11 -19.17 2.06 -5.73
N ILE A 12 -17.84 1.99 -5.70
CA ILE A 12 -17.11 0.78 -5.29
C ILE A 12 -17.22 0.69 -3.77
N SER A 13 -17.86 -0.37 -3.28
CA SER A 13 -17.97 -0.59 -1.85
C SER A 13 -16.65 -1.14 -1.28
N VAL A 14 -16.42 -0.95 0.01
CA VAL A 14 -15.28 -1.56 0.74
C VAL A 14 -15.19 -3.07 0.48
N LYS A 15 -16.34 -3.75 0.38
CA LYS A 15 -16.41 -5.18 0.07
C LYS A 15 -15.90 -5.50 -1.34
N ASP A 16 -16.11 -4.62 -2.31
CA ASP A 16 -15.67 -4.84 -3.68
C ASP A 16 -14.14 -4.80 -3.77
N ILE A 17 -13.51 -3.85 -3.06
CA ILE A 17 -12.04 -3.74 -2.99
C ILE A 17 -11.41 -5.00 -2.38
N LEU A 18 -11.93 -5.44 -1.22
CA LEU A 18 -11.38 -6.60 -0.52
C LEU A 18 -11.58 -7.89 -1.32
N ASN A 19 -12.77 -8.06 -1.94
CA ASN A 19 -13.05 -9.22 -2.78
C ASN A 19 -12.20 -9.25 -4.05
N LEU A 20 -11.88 -8.10 -4.64
CA LEU A 20 -11.05 -8.00 -5.83
C LEU A 20 -9.68 -8.65 -5.59
N ILE A 21 -9.02 -8.31 -4.48
CA ILE A 21 -7.72 -8.85 -4.12
C ILE A 21 -7.83 -10.33 -3.74
N LYS A 22 -8.83 -10.69 -2.92
CA LYS A 22 -9.03 -12.07 -2.45
C LYS A 22 -9.25 -13.08 -3.59
N ASN A 23 -9.84 -12.64 -4.70
CA ASN A 23 -10.12 -13.47 -5.85
C ASN A 23 -8.95 -13.55 -6.86
N LYS A 24 -7.86 -12.79 -6.66
CA LYS A 24 -6.66 -12.91 -7.50
C LYS A 24 -5.92 -14.22 -7.25
N SER A 25 -5.22 -14.70 -8.28
CA SER A 25 -4.49 -15.97 -8.22
C SER A 25 -3.38 -15.92 -7.18
N LYS A 26 -3.12 -17.06 -6.50
CA LYS A 26 -2.07 -17.17 -5.47
C LYS A 26 -2.22 -16.15 -4.33
N PHE A 27 -3.46 -15.83 -3.96
CA PHE A 27 -3.74 -14.96 -2.82
C PHE A 27 -3.30 -15.60 -1.50
N TYR A 28 -2.48 -14.87 -0.74
CA TYR A 28 -2.11 -15.18 0.64
C TYR A 28 -2.09 -13.89 1.45
N SER A 29 -2.50 -13.97 2.72
CA SER A 29 -2.54 -12.83 3.64
C SER A 29 -2.08 -13.22 5.03
N ILE A 30 -1.53 -12.27 5.78
CA ILE A 30 -1.22 -12.45 7.21
C ILE A 30 -2.50 -12.53 8.05
N GLY A 31 -3.55 -11.83 7.63
CA GLY A 31 -4.85 -11.79 8.29
C GLY A 31 -5.12 -10.46 9.00
N ASN A 32 -6.16 -10.45 9.84
CA ASN A 32 -6.70 -9.22 10.41
C ASN A 32 -5.68 -8.49 11.31
N ILE A 33 -5.60 -7.17 11.13
CA ILE A 33 -4.78 -6.28 11.95
C ILE A 33 -5.67 -5.35 12.76
N SER A 34 -5.31 -5.18 14.04
CA SER A 34 -6.02 -4.29 14.95
C SER A 34 -5.93 -2.82 14.51
N GLU A 35 -6.95 -2.04 14.84
CA GLU A 35 -6.95 -0.60 14.61
C GLU A 35 -5.82 0.10 15.39
N GLU A 36 -5.48 -0.44 16.56
CA GLU A 36 -4.40 0.01 17.43
C GLU A 36 -3.04 -0.15 16.74
N ASN A 37 -2.76 -1.30 16.13
CA ASN A 37 -1.49 -1.50 15.42
C ASN A 37 -1.39 -0.63 14.17
N ILE A 38 -2.50 -0.36 13.47
CA ILE A 38 -2.48 0.58 12.34
C ILE A 38 -2.13 1.99 12.82
N LYS A 39 -2.77 2.46 13.89
CA LYS A 39 -2.47 3.77 14.48
C LYS A 39 -1.03 3.87 14.99
N GLU A 40 -0.50 2.78 15.55
CA GLU A 40 0.90 2.72 15.97
C GLU A 40 1.86 2.86 14.79
N ALA A 41 1.61 2.14 13.68
CA ALA A 41 2.41 2.26 12.46
C ALA A 41 2.36 3.67 11.86
N GLU A 42 1.17 4.27 11.80
CA GLU A 42 0.95 5.66 11.39
C GLU A 42 1.71 6.66 12.27
N LEU A 43 1.66 6.47 13.61
CA LEU A 43 2.40 7.30 14.56
C LEU A 43 3.91 7.19 14.34
N ILE A 44 4.43 5.98 14.15
CA ILE A 44 5.85 5.73 13.95
C ILE A 44 6.37 6.38 12.66
N LEU A 45 5.56 6.38 11.60
CA LEU A 45 5.88 7.03 10.32
C LEU A 45 5.49 8.52 10.29
N ASN A 46 4.75 9.01 11.28
CA ASN A 46 4.20 10.36 11.36
C ASN A 46 3.34 10.73 10.13
N ILE A 47 2.51 9.80 9.68
CA ILE A 47 1.58 9.96 8.55
C ILE A 47 0.24 9.30 8.86
N ARG A 48 -0.79 9.61 8.06
CA ARG A 48 -2.03 8.84 8.04
C ARG A 48 -2.12 8.09 6.73
N PHE A 49 -2.22 6.76 6.80
CA PHE A 49 -2.32 5.95 5.59
C PHE A 49 -3.58 6.28 4.79
N ALA A 50 -3.48 6.17 3.46
CA ALA A 50 -4.62 6.33 2.57
C ALA A 50 -5.72 5.32 2.91
N SER A 51 -6.97 5.71 2.66
CA SER A 51 -8.14 4.94 3.09
C SER A 51 -8.21 3.54 2.47
N ASP A 52 -7.80 3.40 1.21
CA ASP A 52 -7.79 2.12 0.48
C ASP A 52 -6.74 1.16 1.04
N TYR A 53 -5.53 1.64 1.32
CA TYR A 53 -4.49 0.86 1.99
C TYR A 53 -4.90 0.45 3.40
N ARG A 54 -5.48 1.37 4.18
CA ARG A 54 -6.02 1.05 5.50
C ARG A 54 -7.06 -0.07 5.48
N MET A 55 -7.94 -0.07 4.48
CA MET A 55 -8.94 -1.14 4.31
C MET A 55 -8.26 -2.50 4.08
N ILE A 56 -7.25 -2.53 3.21
CA ILE A 56 -6.53 -3.75 2.85
C ILE A 56 -5.73 -4.28 4.05
N ILE A 57 -4.90 -3.45 4.69
CA ILE A 57 -4.05 -3.91 5.80
C ILE A 57 -4.87 -4.32 7.02
N LYS A 58 -6.04 -3.70 7.24
CA LYS A 58 -6.92 -4.07 8.35
C LYS A 58 -7.46 -5.49 8.21
N GLU A 59 -7.85 -5.86 6.99
CA GLU A 59 -8.40 -7.19 6.73
C GLU A 59 -7.30 -8.25 6.55
N TYR A 60 -6.20 -7.89 5.88
CA TYR A 60 -5.24 -8.86 5.36
C TYR A 60 -3.82 -8.71 5.91
N GLY A 61 -3.49 -7.61 6.59
CA GLY A 61 -2.14 -7.32 7.04
C GLY A 61 -1.24 -7.03 5.85
N ALA A 62 -0.33 -7.95 5.53
CA ALA A 62 0.41 -7.95 4.27
C ALA A 62 -0.17 -8.99 3.31
N VAL A 63 -0.07 -8.74 2.00
CA VAL A 63 -0.77 -9.53 0.97
C VAL A 63 0.14 -9.91 -0.17
N THR A 64 0.08 -11.17 -0.60
CA THR A 64 0.68 -11.65 -1.84
C THR A 64 -0.42 -12.11 -2.78
N PHE A 65 -0.35 -11.73 -4.05
CA PHE A 65 -1.24 -12.22 -5.10
C PHE A 65 -0.63 -11.96 -6.48
N SER A 66 -0.84 -12.85 -7.45
CA SER A 66 -0.45 -12.66 -8.86
C SER A 66 0.99 -12.15 -9.11
N GLY A 67 1.93 -12.42 -8.19
CA GLY A 67 3.32 -11.95 -8.28
C GLY A 67 3.62 -10.68 -7.48
N HIS A 68 2.60 -9.96 -7.03
CA HIS A 68 2.73 -8.81 -6.14
C HIS A 68 2.94 -9.24 -4.69
N GLU A 69 3.74 -8.46 -3.96
CA GLU A 69 3.88 -8.54 -2.52
C GLU A 69 3.65 -7.16 -1.89
N LEU A 70 2.41 -6.91 -1.50
CA LEU A 70 2.05 -5.68 -0.81
C LEU A 70 2.54 -5.72 0.64
N THR A 71 3.24 -4.66 1.04
CA THR A 71 3.62 -4.44 2.42
C THR A 71 2.37 -4.23 3.28
N GLY A 72 2.52 -4.51 4.58
CA GLY A 72 1.46 -4.37 5.56
C GLY A 72 2.03 -4.32 6.96
N ILE A 73 1.24 -4.76 7.94
CA ILE A 73 1.70 -4.88 9.33
C ILE A 73 1.90 -6.36 9.64
N CYS A 74 3.14 -6.76 9.85
CA CYS A 74 3.51 -8.14 10.17
C CYS A 74 4.90 -8.22 10.83
N ASN A 75 5.30 -9.41 11.29
CA ASN A 75 6.59 -9.64 11.94
C ASN A 75 7.77 -9.73 10.94
N SER A 76 7.51 -9.78 9.64
CA SER A 76 8.56 -9.84 8.61
C SER A 76 9.01 -8.42 8.27
N LYS A 77 10.27 -8.09 8.57
CA LYS A 77 10.85 -6.78 8.22
C LYS A 77 10.77 -6.45 6.72
N ARG A 78 10.82 -7.47 5.85
CA ARG A 78 10.73 -7.30 4.38
C ARG A 78 9.32 -6.92 3.91
N LEU A 79 8.28 -7.23 4.69
CA LEU A 79 6.89 -6.95 4.34
C LEU A 79 6.22 -5.99 5.33
N ASN A 80 6.94 -5.50 6.34
CA ASN A 80 6.43 -4.54 7.29
C ASN A 80 6.58 -3.12 6.71
N VAL A 81 5.47 -2.44 6.50
CA VAL A 81 5.42 -1.10 5.88
C VAL A 81 6.29 -0.09 6.62
N VAL A 82 6.37 -0.18 7.95
CA VAL A 82 7.19 0.73 8.76
C VAL A 82 8.67 0.49 8.52
N ASP A 83 9.11 -0.77 8.59
CA ASP A 83 10.51 -1.14 8.41
C ASP A 83 10.97 -0.83 6.98
N VAL A 84 10.19 -1.25 5.98
CA VAL A 84 10.50 -1.03 4.55
C VAL A 84 10.52 0.46 4.23
N THR A 85 9.53 1.23 4.67
CA THR A 85 9.49 2.68 4.41
C THR A 85 10.70 3.39 5.01
N LYS A 86 11.09 3.05 6.24
CA LYS A 86 12.26 3.64 6.89
C LYS A 86 13.56 3.27 6.19
N GLU A 87 13.68 2.04 5.71
CA GLU A 87 14.86 1.60 4.97
C GLU A 87 14.98 2.34 3.63
N GLU A 88 13.90 2.37 2.85
CA GLU A 88 13.92 2.97 1.52
C GLU A 88 14.12 4.48 1.54
N ARG A 89 13.67 5.18 2.61
CA ARG A 89 13.93 6.61 2.82
C ARG A 89 15.42 6.94 2.97
N LYS A 90 16.29 5.98 3.29
CA LYS A 90 17.75 6.20 3.32
C LYS A 90 18.32 6.40 1.92
N TYR A 91 17.68 5.83 0.90
CA TYR A 91 18.18 5.77 -0.46
C TYR A 91 17.35 6.62 -1.43
N ASN A 92 16.06 6.83 -1.15
CA ASN A 92 15.12 7.54 -1.99
C ASN A 92 14.70 8.87 -1.35
N LYS A 93 14.94 9.99 -2.05
CA LYS A 93 14.43 11.31 -1.67
C LYS A 93 13.02 11.50 -2.23
N VAL A 94 12.01 11.16 -1.43
CA VAL A 94 10.58 11.28 -1.74
C VAL A 94 9.88 12.18 -0.71
N PRO A 95 8.68 12.70 -1.01
CA PRO A 95 7.87 13.42 -0.02
C PRO A 95 7.66 12.64 1.29
N GLU A 96 7.55 13.37 2.41
CA GLU A 96 7.41 12.77 3.76
C GLU A 96 6.08 12.05 3.96
N ASP A 97 5.07 12.37 3.16
CA ASP A 97 3.74 11.77 3.23
C ASP A 97 3.62 10.48 2.39
N TRP A 98 4.73 9.98 1.85
CA TRP A 98 4.78 8.72 1.09
C TRP A 98 5.17 7.53 1.97
N TYR A 99 4.69 6.34 1.64
CA TYR A 99 5.07 5.09 2.28
C TYR A 99 5.15 3.97 1.25
N VAL A 100 5.99 2.97 1.49
CA VAL A 100 6.25 1.89 0.53
C VAL A 100 5.14 0.87 0.59
N ILE A 101 4.42 0.68 -0.52
CA ILE A 101 3.39 -0.36 -0.65
C ILE A 101 3.93 -1.64 -1.27
N GLU A 102 5.03 -1.59 -2.04
CA GLU A 102 5.66 -2.78 -2.63
C GLU A 102 7.12 -2.50 -3.00
N GLN A 103 7.99 -3.50 -2.79
CA GLN A 103 9.32 -3.57 -3.40
C GLN A 103 9.27 -4.63 -4.49
N ALA A 104 9.43 -4.25 -5.76
CA ALA A 104 9.23 -5.17 -6.88
C ALA A 104 10.37 -6.20 -7.03
N ASN A 105 11.48 -6.04 -6.30
CA ASN A 105 12.68 -6.90 -6.32
C ASN A 105 13.28 -7.09 -7.73
N ILE A 106 13.05 -6.13 -8.63
CA ILE A 106 13.62 -6.02 -9.97
C ILE A 106 14.03 -4.56 -10.19
N ASP A 107 15.23 -4.35 -10.75
CA ASP A 107 15.78 -3.04 -11.09
C ASP A 107 15.71 -1.98 -9.96
N ASP A 108 15.74 -2.43 -8.71
CA ASP A 108 15.55 -1.61 -7.50
C ASP A 108 14.29 -0.73 -7.56
N ILE A 109 13.23 -1.24 -8.20
CA ILE A 109 11.93 -0.56 -8.28
C ILE A 109 11.23 -0.60 -6.92
N VAL A 110 10.85 0.58 -6.44
CA VAL A 110 10.05 0.77 -5.22
C VAL A 110 8.76 1.48 -5.56
N ILE A 111 7.65 0.93 -5.07
CA ILE A 111 6.31 1.47 -5.26
C ILE A 111 5.86 2.13 -3.96
N TRP A 112 5.48 3.38 -4.08
CA TRP A 112 5.09 4.26 -2.99
C TRP A 112 3.63 4.65 -3.14
N GLN A 113 2.95 4.88 -2.02
CA GLN A 113 1.66 5.53 -1.99
C GLN A 113 1.74 6.79 -1.13
N ASP A 114 1.08 7.87 -1.53
CA ASP A 114 0.90 9.06 -0.70
C ASP A 114 -0.34 8.97 0.19
N THR A 115 -0.45 9.87 1.16
CA THR A 115 -1.61 9.91 2.09
C THR A 115 -2.96 10.21 1.41
N ASN A 116 -2.95 10.71 0.17
CA ASN A 116 -4.16 10.95 -0.63
C ASN A 116 -4.54 9.73 -1.49
N GLY A 117 -3.70 8.69 -1.51
CA GLY A 117 -3.93 7.43 -2.19
C GLY A 117 -3.18 7.28 -3.52
N ALA A 118 -2.56 8.33 -4.06
CA ALA A 118 -1.88 8.23 -5.35
C ALA A 118 -0.62 7.34 -5.23
N VAL A 119 -0.36 6.58 -6.29
CA VAL A 119 0.73 5.59 -6.34
C VAL A 119 1.83 6.07 -7.27
N TYR A 120 3.08 5.90 -6.83
CA TYR A 120 4.27 6.36 -7.51
C TYR A 120 5.33 5.26 -7.55
N GLN A 121 6.24 5.39 -8.52
CA GLN A 121 7.40 4.53 -8.66
C GLN A 121 8.68 5.35 -8.52
N THR A 122 9.67 4.81 -7.81
CA THR A 122 11.06 5.26 -7.88
C THR A 122 11.96 4.18 -8.46
N MET A 123 13.07 4.63 -9.06
CA MET A 123 14.15 3.81 -9.59
C MET A 123 15.48 4.56 -9.42
N PRO A 124 16.61 3.86 -9.32
CA PRO A 124 17.92 4.51 -9.23
C PRO A 124 18.15 5.52 -10.36
N ASN A 125 18.61 6.73 -9.98
CA ASN A 125 18.95 7.82 -10.91
C ASN A 125 17.79 8.32 -11.79
N LYS A 126 16.53 8.01 -11.45
CA LYS A 126 15.34 8.52 -12.13
C LYS A 126 14.53 9.41 -11.18
N LYS A 127 13.74 10.31 -11.75
CA LYS A 127 12.74 11.05 -10.98
C LYS A 127 11.57 10.12 -10.65
N PRO A 128 10.88 10.32 -9.50
CA PRO A 128 9.65 9.60 -9.21
C PRO A 128 8.60 9.83 -10.31
N ILE A 129 7.84 8.79 -10.64
CA ILE A 129 6.77 8.83 -11.65
C ILE A 129 5.46 8.43 -10.97
N LYS A 130 4.40 9.21 -11.17
CA LYS A 130 3.05 8.81 -10.74
C LYS A 130 2.50 7.74 -11.69
N LEU A 131 2.03 6.62 -11.13
CA LEU A 131 1.47 5.51 -11.88
C LEU A 131 -0.06 5.61 -12.00
N CYS A 132 -0.74 5.85 -10.88
CA CYS A 132 -2.20 5.90 -10.81
C CYS A 132 -2.68 6.70 -9.58
N ASN A 133 -3.99 6.83 -9.38
CA ASN A 133 -4.58 7.68 -8.36
C ASN A 133 -4.99 6.95 -7.07
N SER A 134 -4.97 5.62 -7.07
CA SER A 134 -5.34 4.81 -5.90
C SER A 134 -4.60 3.47 -5.91
N LEU A 135 -4.48 2.85 -4.73
CA LEU A 135 -3.98 1.48 -4.64
C LEU A 135 -4.93 0.50 -5.33
N LEU A 136 -6.23 0.79 -5.35
CA LEU A 136 -7.18 -0.02 -6.10
C LEU A 136 -6.86 -0.02 -7.61
N GLU A 137 -6.62 1.15 -8.20
CA GLU A 137 -6.19 1.25 -9.59
C GLU A 137 -4.89 0.47 -9.82
N TYR A 138 -3.92 0.56 -8.90
CA TYR A 138 -2.67 -0.18 -9.00
C TYR A 138 -2.86 -1.69 -9.02
N ILE A 139 -3.75 -2.22 -8.16
CA ILE A 139 -3.99 -3.66 -8.04
C ILE A 139 -4.90 -4.19 -9.15
N ASP A 140 -5.76 -3.36 -9.75
CA ASP A 140 -6.69 -3.82 -10.79
C ASP A 140 -6.01 -4.09 -12.14
N PHE A 141 -4.80 -3.56 -12.36
CA PHE A 141 -3.94 -3.95 -13.48
C PHE A 141 -3.49 -5.43 -13.39
#